data_AF-A0A550JLA6-F1
#
_entry.id   AF-A0A550JLA6-F1
#
_cell.length_a   1.000
_cell.length_b   1.000
_cell.length_c   1.000
_cell.angle_alpha   90.00
_cell.angle_beta   90.00
_cell.angle_gamma   90.00
#
_symmetry.space_group_name_H-M   'P 1'
#
loop_
_entity.id
_entity.type
_entity.pdbx_description
1 polymer ?
#
loop_
_entity_poly.entity_id
_entity_poly.type
_entity_poly.pdbx_seq_one_letter_code
_entity_poly.pdbx_strand_id
1 'polypeptide(L)' 'MEEKGQPQQDLVQQLFDGNPRFRLLYEEHLLLEKELEKLDQKAYLTPDEELERKKVQKLKLAGKDEMEAILSQFRQ' A
#
# COMPACT_ATOMS: atom_id res chain seq x y z
N MET A 1 31.43 -4.07 -4.93
CA MET A 1 30.02 -4.49 -4.89
C MET A 1 29.25 -3.29 -4.40
N GLU A 2 28.60 -2.57 -5.31
CA GLU A 2 27.78 -1.40 -4.96
C GLU A 2 26.47 -1.92 -4.35
N GLU A 3 26.40 -1.99 -3.02
CA GLU A 3 25.15 -2.18 -2.29
C GLU A 3 24.42 -0.84 -2.22
N LYS A 4 23.88 -0.39 -3.37
CA LYS A 4 23.02 0.79 -3.45
C LYS A 4 21.58 0.39 -3.64
N GLY A 5 20.81 0.53 -2.55
CA GLY A 5 19.35 0.41 -2.49
C GLY A 5 18.93 -0.85 -1.73
N GLN A 6 18.16 -0.85 -0.65
CA GLN A 6 17.12 0.08 -0.22
C GLN A 6 16.91 -0.05 1.30
N PRO A 7 17.31 0.92 2.15
CA PRO A 7 17.03 0.85 3.60
C PRO A 7 15.53 0.84 3.92
N GLN A 8 14.69 1.28 2.98
CA GLN A 8 13.23 1.28 3.14
C GLN A 8 12.62 -0.12 3.01
N GLN A 9 13.13 -1.01 2.14
CA GLN A 9 12.54 -2.35 1.99
C GLN A 9 12.84 -3.23 3.20
N ASP A 10 14.05 -3.13 3.75
CA ASP A 10 14.44 -3.88 4.93
C ASP A 10 13.62 -3.44 6.17
N LEU A 11 13.45 -2.12 6.34
CA LEU A 11 12.63 -1.57 7.42
C LEU A 11 11.15 -1.96 7.29
N VAL A 12 10.62 -1.98 6.06
CA VAL A 12 9.26 -2.47 5.77
C VAL A 12 9.10 -3.93 6.15
N GLN A 13 10.08 -4.79 5.84
CA GLN A 13 10.05 -6.20 6.25
C GLN A 13 10.12 -6.37 7.77
N GLN A 14 11.00 -5.64 8.45
CA GLN A 14 11.10 -5.68 9.92
C GLN A 14 9.81 -5.18 10.60
N LEU A 15 9.20 -4.12 10.06
CA LEU A 15 7.90 -3.63 10.51
C LEU A 15 6.78 -4.62 10.22
N PHE A 16 6.82 -5.30 9.08
CA PHE A 16 5.82 -6.30 8.75
C PHE A 16 5.86 -7.50 9.68
N ASP A 17 7.05 -7.95 10.08
CA ASP A 17 7.24 -9.06 11.01
C ASP A 17 6.97 -8.66 12.48
N GLY A 18 7.48 -7.49 12.88
CA GLY A 18 7.41 -7.01 14.27
C GLY A 18 6.19 -6.15 14.61
N ASN A 19 5.43 -5.64 13.63
CA ASN A 19 4.33 -4.70 13.85
C ASN A 19 3.03 -5.16 13.17
N PRO A 20 2.06 -5.70 13.94
CA PRO A 20 0.80 -6.17 13.39
C PRO A 20 -0.04 -5.05 12.74
N ARG A 21 0.13 -3.78 13.16
CA ARG A 21 -0.51 -2.65 12.47
C ARG A 21 0.02 -2.45 11.07
N PHE A 22 1.34 -2.49 10.89
CA PHE A 22 1.96 -2.34 9.59
C PHE A 22 1.55 -3.49 8.66
N ARG A 23 1.52 -4.71 9.19
CA ARG A 23 1.03 -5.88 8.46
C ARG A 23 -0.41 -5.70 7.98
N LEU A 24 -1.33 -5.27 8.86
CA LEU A 24 -2.73 -4.99 8.48
C LEU A 24 -2.82 -3.94 7.37
N LEU A 25 -2.08 -2.84 7.49
CA LEU A 25 -2.03 -1.79 6.46
C LEU A 25 -1.49 -2.31 5.12
N TYR A 26 -0.47 -3.16 5.16
CA TYR A 26 0.12 -3.74 3.97
C TYR A 26 -0.83 -4.74 3.29
N GLU A 27 -1.54 -5.56 4.08
CA GLU A 27 -2.58 -6.46 3.57
C GLU A 27 -3.75 -5.68 2.95
N GLU A 28 -4.18 -4.59 3.59
CA GLU A 28 -5.20 -3.70 3.05
C GLU A 28 -4.72 -3.04 1.75
N HIS A 29 -3.49 -2.55 1.71
CA HIS A 29 -2.89 -2.01 0.48
C HIS A 29 -2.84 -3.04 -0.65
N LEU A 30 -2.47 -4.29 -0.37
CA LEU A 30 -2.47 -5.39 -1.35
C LEU A 30 -3.88 -5.74 -1.87
N LEU A 31 -4.87 -5.74 -0.98
CA LEU A 31 -6.28 -5.95 -1.35
C LEU A 31 -6.74 -4.84 -2.30
N LEU A 32 -6.51 -3.59 -1.91
CA LEU A 32 -6.85 -2.41 -2.71
C LEU A 32 -6.13 -2.41 -4.06
N GLU A 33 -4.85 -2.80 -4.09
CA GLU A 33 -4.08 -2.91 -5.33
C GLU A 33 -4.64 -3.98 -6.26
N LYS A 34 -5.00 -5.16 -5.75
CA LYS A 34 -5.68 -6.20 -6.55
C LYS A 34 -7.03 -5.75 -7.08
N GLU A 35 -7.80 -5.03 -6.28
CA GLU A 35 -9.09 -4.48 -6.72
C GLU A 35 -8.89 -3.45 -7.83
N LEU A 36 -7.92 -2.55 -7.65
CA LEU A 36 -7.51 -1.60 -8.68
C LEU A 36 -7.03 -2.28 -9.95
N GLU A 37 -6.21 -3.33 -9.84
CA GLU A 37 -5.69 -4.07 -10.98
C GLU A 37 -6.82 -4.76 -11.76
N LYS A 38 -7.79 -5.39 -11.07
CA LYS A 38 -8.98 -5.95 -11.72
C LYS A 38 -9.78 -4.91 -12.48
N LEU A 39 -9.90 -3.70 -11.93
CA LEU A 39 -10.57 -2.57 -12.57
C LEU A 39 -9.72 -2.04 -13.75
N ASP A 40 -8.40 -1.96 -13.60
CA ASP A 40 -7.49 -1.48 -14.63
C ASP A 40 -7.40 -2.43 -15.84
N GLN A 41 -7.50 -3.75 -15.58
CA GLN A 41 -7.57 -4.77 -16.63
C GLN A 41 -8.86 -4.70 -17.45
N LYS A 42 -9.91 -4.05 -16.94
CA LYS A 42 -11.13 -3.81 -17.71
C LYS A 42 -10.92 -2.59 -18.62
N ALA A 43 -11.02 -2.80 -19.92
CA ALA A 43 -10.95 -1.73 -20.91
C ALA A 43 -12.06 -0.68 -20.76
N TYR A 44 -13.19 -1.06 -20.17
CA TYR A 44 -14.31 -0.17 -19.85
C TYR A 44 -14.82 -0.47 -18.45
N LEU A 45 -14.84 0.55 -17.61
CA LEU A 45 -15.38 0.51 -16.26
C LEU A 45 -16.81 1.07 -16.28
N THR A 46 -17.70 0.43 -15.56
CA THR A 46 -19.03 0.99 -15.28
C THR A 46 -18.93 2.17 -14.31
N PRO A 47 -19.94 3.06 -14.24
CA PRO A 47 -19.93 4.18 -13.29
C PRO A 47 -19.78 3.76 -11.82
N ASP A 48 -20.31 2.61 -11.42
CA ASP A 48 -20.08 2.01 -10.10
C ASP A 48 -18.60 1.64 -9.91
N GLU A 49 -18.00 1.01 -10.92
CA GLU A 49 -16.59 0.62 -10.90
C GLU A 49 -15.63 1.82 -10.92
N GLU A 50 -15.96 2.91 -11.61
CA GLU A 50 -15.18 4.16 -11.54
C GLU A 50 -15.24 4.78 -10.13
N LEU A 51 -16.41 4.71 -9.47
CA LEU A 51 -16.57 5.14 -8.08
C LEU A 51 -15.77 4.27 -7.13
N GLU A 52 -15.81 2.95 -7.31
CA GLU A 52 -14.96 2.00 -6.56
C GLU A 52 -13.49 2.29 -6.81
N ARG A 53 -13.05 2.44 -8.07
CA ARG A 53 -11.66 2.77 -8.42
C ARG A 53 -11.18 4.03 -7.69
N LYS A 54 -12.00 5.09 -7.67
CA LYS A 54 -11.70 6.32 -6.93
C LYS A 54 -11.65 6.12 -5.41
N LYS A 55 -12.57 5.33 -4.84
CA LYS A 55 -12.53 4.98 -3.41
C LYS A 55 -11.26 4.19 -3.08
N VAL A 56 -10.97 3.16 -3.86
CA VAL A 56 -9.79 2.29 -3.70
C VAL A 56 -8.50 3.11 -3.82
N GLN A 57 -8.41 4.04 -4.77
CA GLN A 57 -7.26 4.97 -4.85
C GLN A 57 -7.12 5.83 -3.58
N LYS A 58 -8.22 6.37 -3.04
CA LYS A 58 -8.19 7.14 -1.80
C LYS A 58 -7.76 6.30 -0.60
N LEU A 59 -8.31 5.10 -0.47
CA LEU A 59 -7.93 4.16 0.59
C LEU A 59 -6.46 3.76 0.46
N LYS A 60 -5.98 3.51 -0.76
CA LYS A 60 -4.58 3.17 -1.03
C LYS A 60 -3.66 4.33 -0.65
N LEU A 61 -4.07 5.57 -0.94
CA LEU A 61 -3.36 6.77 -0.53
C LEU A 61 -3.31 6.89 1.00
N ALA A 62 -4.44 6.68 1.69
CA ALA A 62 -4.51 6.70 3.14
C ALA A 62 -3.63 5.62 3.78
N GLY A 63 -3.70 4.37 3.28
CA GLY A 63 -2.84 3.29 3.74
C GLY A 63 -1.36 3.57 3.51
N LYS A 64 -1.00 4.22 2.39
CA LYS A 64 0.36 4.70 2.16
C LYS A 64 0.78 5.78 3.16
N ASP A 65 -0.07 6.77 3.41
CA ASP A 65 0.17 7.82 4.41
C ASP A 65 0.39 7.22 5.80
N GLU A 66 -0.41 6.22 6.17
CA GLU A 66 -0.29 5.52 7.45
C GLU A 66 0.98 4.66 7.52
N MET A 67 1.36 3.97 6.45
CA MET A 67 2.64 3.27 6.36
C MET A 67 3.82 4.25 6.47
N GLU A 68 3.78 5.41 5.79
CA GLU A 68 4.80 6.45 5.91
C GLU A 68 4.86 7.03 7.32
N ALA A 69 3.72 7.22 7.99
CA ALA A 69 3.68 7.67 9.38
C ALA A 69 4.37 6.66 10.31
N ILE A 70 4.11 5.35 10.15
CA ILE A 70 4.77 4.29 10.92
C ILE A 70 6.28 4.26 10.64
N LEU A 71 6.67 4.35 9.36
CA LEU A 71 8.07 4.40 8.96
C LEU A 71 8.79 5.61 9.55
N SER A 72 8.15 6.78 9.53
CA SER A 72 8.66 8.02 10.12
C SER A 72 8.83 7.87 11.64
N GLN A 73 7.85 7.25 12.31
CA GLN A 73 7.88 7.02 13.75
C GLN A 73 8.97 6.03 14.17
N PHE A 74 9.34 5.07 13.32
CA PHE A 74 10.44 4.13 13.57
C PHE A 74 11.83 4.68 13.22
N ARG A 75 11.88 5.72 12.38
CA ARG A 75 13.14 6.37 11.98
C ARG A 75 13.63 7.41 13.00
N GLN A 76 12.76 7.84 13.91
CA GLN A 76 13.02 8.86 14.92
C GLN A 76 13.51 8.25 16.23
#